data_AF-A0A064CE44-F1
#
_entry.id   AF-A0A064CE44-F1
#
_cell.length_a   1.000
_cell.length_b   1.000
_cell.length_c   1.000
_cell.angle_alpha   90.00
_cell.angle_beta   90.00
_cell.angle_gamma   90.00
#
_symmetry.space_group_name_H-M   'P 1'
#
loop_
_entity.id
_entity.type
_entity.pdbx_description
1 polymer ?
#
loop_
_entity_poly.entity_id
_entity_poly.type
_entity_poly.pdbx_seq_one_letter_code
_entity_poly.pdbx_strand_id
1 'polypeptide(L)'
;MSSQGVARSRRFWVGFGVAILLIAGVVSYFASTSPDGLDSATLQGCQVVHTDHGQQLTGQCIAQHASAHTMSASPLADYTIFGHPATSGLAGVIGAVVVLGIAFGGFWLIARSRRAKD
;
A
#
# COMPACT_ATOMS: atom_id res chain seq x y z
N MET A 1 31.17 13.39 -15.91
CA MET A 1 30.34 12.15 -15.90
C MET A 1 29.93 11.84 -17.33
N SER A 2 30.42 10.73 -17.88
CA SER A 2 30.15 10.31 -19.26
C SER A 2 28.64 10.11 -19.47
N SER A 3 28.11 10.58 -20.60
CA SER A 3 26.69 10.50 -20.99
C SER A 3 26.13 9.08 -20.89
N GLN A 4 26.99 8.06 -21.04
CA GLN A 4 26.69 6.64 -20.85
C GLN A 4 26.26 6.27 -19.41
N GLY A 5 26.86 6.90 -18.39
CA GLY A 5 26.55 6.64 -16.97
C GLY A 5 25.20 7.22 -16.53
N VAL A 6 24.87 8.42 -17.02
CA VAL A 6 23.57 9.08 -16.76
C VAL A 6 22.43 8.35 -17.48
N ALA A 7 22.66 7.86 -18.70
CA ALA A 7 21.66 7.07 -19.42
C ALA A 7 21.38 5.74 -18.74
N ARG A 8 22.41 5.07 -18.19
CA ARG A 8 22.27 3.79 -17.47
C ARG A 8 21.53 3.95 -16.14
N SER A 9 21.84 5.00 -15.36
CA SER A 9 21.12 5.27 -14.12
C SER A 9 19.68 5.69 -14.38
N ARG A 10 19.41 6.49 -15.42
CA ARG A 10 18.04 6.88 -15.79
C ARG A 10 17.18 5.68 -16.19
N ARG A 11 17.73 4.74 -16.96
CA ARG A 11 17.03 3.50 -17.34
C ARG A 11 16.69 2.64 -16.12
N PHE A 12 17.62 2.53 -15.16
CA PHE A 12 17.38 1.82 -13.91
C PHE A 12 16.21 2.43 -13.11
N TRP A 13 16.22 3.76 -12.90
CA TRP A 13 15.15 4.44 -12.16
C TRP A 13 13.79 4.32 -12.83
N VAL A 14 13.73 4.44 -14.16
CA VAL A 14 12.49 4.22 -14.92
C VAL A 14 12.02 2.78 -14.78
N GLY A 15 12.90 1.80 -14.96
CA GLY A 15 12.56 0.38 -14.81
C GLY A 15 12.05 0.06 -13.39
N PHE A 16 12.71 0.58 -12.36
CA PHE A 16 12.30 0.39 -10.98
C PHE A 16 10.96 1.07 -10.68
N GLY A 17 10.73 2.28 -11.20
CA GLY A 17 9.43 2.96 -11.09
C GLY A 17 8.30 2.18 -11.75
N VAL A 18 8.53 1.64 -12.94
CA VAL A 18 7.55 0.76 -13.62
C VAL A 18 7.29 -0.50 -12.81
N ALA A 19 8.34 -1.15 -12.27
CA ALA A 19 8.18 -2.34 -11.44
C ALA A 19 7.33 -2.05 -10.19
N ILE A 20 7.55 -0.92 -9.50
CA ILE A 20 6.73 -0.50 -8.37
C ILE A 20 5.26 -0.36 -8.77
N LEU A 21 4.97 0.32 -9.88
CA LEU A 21 3.60 0.54 -10.34
C LEU A 21 2.90 -0.77 -10.74
N LEU A 22 3.62 -1.70 -11.39
CA LEU A 22 3.09 -3.02 -11.71
C LEU A 22 2.80 -3.84 -10.45
N ILE A 23 3.69 -3.80 -9.46
CA ILE A 23 3.48 -4.51 -8.20
C ILE A 23 2.27 -3.93 -7.46
N ALA A 24 2.20 -2.61 -7.32
CA ALA A 24 1.13 -1.91 -6.61
C ALA A 24 -0.23 -2.05 -7.32
N GLY A 25 -0.26 -1.95 -8.64
CA GLY A 25 -1.50 -1.88 -9.41
C GLY A 25 -1.99 -3.19 -10.00
N VAL A 26 -1.12 -4.20 -10.15
CA VAL A 26 -1.48 -5.47 -10.82
C VAL A 26 -1.21 -6.66 -9.91
N VAL A 27 0.03 -6.80 -9.42
CA VAL A 27 0.43 -7.97 -8.62
C VAL A 27 -0.35 -8.02 -7.30
N SER A 28 -0.72 -6.87 -6.75
CA SER A 28 -1.53 -6.75 -5.52
C SER A 28 -2.86 -7.50 -5.58
N TYR A 29 -3.51 -7.62 -6.73
CA TYR A 29 -4.75 -8.39 -6.87
C TYR A 29 -4.57 -9.91 -6.68
N PHE A 30 -3.33 -10.39 -6.80
CA PHE A 30 -3.00 -11.80 -6.57
C PHE A 30 -2.62 -12.08 -5.11
N ALA A 31 -2.65 -11.07 -4.23
CA ALA A 31 -2.41 -11.28 -2.82
C ALA A 31 -3.55 -12.11 -2.19
N SER A 32 -3.20 -13.02 -1.28
CA SER A 32 -4.18 -13.82 -0.55
C SER A 32 -5.08 -12.92 0.29
N THR A 33 -6.39 -13.08 0.15
CA THR A 33 -7.40 -12.23 0.80
C THR A 33 -8.02 -12.84 2.04
N SER A 34 -7.87 -14.15 2.30
CA SER A 34 -8.49 -14.79 3.49
C SER A 34 -7.90 -16.17 3.85
N PRO A 35 -7.33 -16.34 5.05
CA PRO A 35 -6.80 -15.29 5.92
C PRO A 35 -5.50 -14.74 5.34
N ASP A 36 -5.31 -13.42 5.36
CA ASP A 36 -4.00 -12.84 5.11
C ASP A 36 -3.05 -13.15 6.30
N GLY A 37 -1.80 -12.71 6.22
CA GLY A 37 -0.82 -12.97 7.28
C GLY A 37 -1.21 -12.31 8.62
N LEU A 38 -1.87 -11.15 8.57
CA LEU A 38 -2.31 -10.41 9.75
C LEU A 38 -3.52 -11.07 10.40
N ASP A 39 -4.53 -11.42 9.60
CA ASP A 39 -5.73 -12.16 10.01
C ASP A 39 -5.34 -13.50 10.62
N SER A 40 -4.40 -14.24 10.01
CA SER A 40 -3.93 -15.51 10.56
C SER A 40 -3.38 -15.36 11.98
N ALA A 41 -2.65 -14.27 12.25
CA ALA A 41 -2.11 -13.99 13.58
C ALA A 41 -3.18 -13.48 14.56
N THR A 42 -4.13 -12.66 14.09
CA THR A 42 -5.14 -12.04 14.96
C THR A 42 -6.30 -12.99 15.30
N LEU A 43 -6.58 -13.96 14.43
CA LEU A 43 -7.61 -14.98 14.58
C LEU A 43 -7.16 -16.19 15.41
N GLN A 44 -5.88 -16.27 15.78
CA GLN A 44 -5.36 -17.38 16.56
C GLN A 44 -6.11 -17.51 17.90
N GLY A 45 -6.77 -18.65 18.12
CA GLY A 45 -7.65 -18.87 19.28
C GLY A 45 -9.14 -18.57 19.05
N CYS A 46 -9.51 -18.16 17.84
CA CYS A 46 -10.89 -18.02 17.38
C CYS A 46 -11.21 -18.97 16.23
N GLN A 47 -12.49 -19.33 16.15
CA GLN A 47 -13.10 -19.99 15.01
C GLN A 47 -13.98 -18.99 14.27
N VAL A 48 -13.80 -18.89 12.95
CA VAL A 48 -14.65 -18.07 12.07
C VAL A 48 -15.86 -18.91 11.64
N VAL A 49 -17.06 -18.50 12.05
CA VAL A 49 -18.32 -19.15 11.70
C VAL A 49 -19.10 -18.22 10.78
N HIS A 50 -19.45 -18.69 9.59
CA HIS A 50 -20.34 -17.96 8.69
C HIS A 50 -21.80 -18.20 9.11
N THR A 51 -22.50 -17.14 9.46
CA THR A 51 -23.94 -17.14 9.76
C THR A 51 -24.69 -16.36 8.68
N ASP A 52 -26.03 -16.43 8.70
CA ASP A 52 -26.88 -15.66 7.78
C ASP A 52 -26.72 -14.13 7.94
N HIS A 53 -26.14 -13.69 9.07
CA HIS A 53 -25.86 -12.28 9.38
C HIS A 53 -24.40 -11.87 9.12
N GLY A 54 -23.57 -12.77 8.56
CA GLY A 54 -22.17 -12.49 8.24
C GLY A 54 -21.17 -13.39 8.95
N GLN A 55 -19.91 -12.93 9.08
CA GLN A 55 -18.86 -13.67 9.79
C GLN A 55 -18.94 -13.39 11.29
N GLN A 56 -18.98 -14.45 12.10
CA GLN A 56 -18.98 -14.37 13.55
C GLN A 56 -17.78 -15.13 14.13
N LEU A 57 -17.07 -14.48 15.05
CA LEU A 57 -15.89 -15.03 15.72
C LEU A 57 -16.31 -15.69 17.02
N THR A 58 -15.94 -16.95 17.23
CA THR A 58 -16.18 -17.69 18.48
C THR A 58 -14.85 -18.13 19.08
N GLY A 59 -14.59 -17.83 20.35
CA GLY A 59 -13.34 -18.23 21.04
C GLY A 59 -12.76 -17.11 21.89
N GLN A 60 -11.43 -17.01 21.97
CA GLN A 60 -10.70 -15.89 22.60
C GLN A 60 -9.51 -15.52 21.70
N CYS A 61 -9.57 -14.35 21.06
CA CYS A 61 -8.51 -13.87 20.16
C CYS A 61 -8.53 -12.34 20.06
N ILE A 62 -7.47 -11.77 19.50
CA ILE A 62 -7.27 -10.32 19.37
C ILE A 62 -8.35 -9.69 18.47
N ALA A 63 -8.77 -10.39 17.41
CA ALA A 63 -9.75 -9.89 16.45
C ALA A 63 -11.13 -9.57 17.07
N GLN A 64 -11.50 -10.17 18.20
CA GLN A 64 -12.78 -9.87 18.88
C GLN A 64 -12.87 -8.44 19.42
N HIS A 65 -11.73 -7.79 19.63
CA HIS A 65 -11.65 -6.42 20.12
C HIS A 65 -11.46 -5.41 18.98
N ALA A 66 -11.59 -5.84 17.72
CA ALA A 66 -11.59 -4.93 16.58
C ALA A 66 -12.75 -3.93 16.70
N SER A 67 -12.43 -2.65 16.59
CA SER A 67 -13.40 -1.55 16.66
C SER A 67 -13.23 -0.63 15.46
N ALA A 68 -14.31 0.06 15.11
CA ALA A 68 -14.28 1.07 14.07
C ALA A 68 -13.33 2.21 14.49
N HIS A 69 -12.41 2.57 13.60
CA HIS A 69 -11.45 3.65 13.78
C HIS A 69 -11.88 4.87 12.94
N THR A 70 -11.46 6.07 13.31
CA THR A 70 -11.89 7.33 12.67
C THR A 70 -11.59 7.39 11.16
N MET A 71 -10.56 6.68 10.71
CA MET A 71 -10.19 6.59 9.29
C MET A 71 -10.97 5.52 8.51
N SER A 72 -11.85 4.74 9.14
CA SER A 72 -12.72 3.79 8.43
C SER A 72 -13.71 4.50 7.49
N ALA A 73 -14.01 5.78 7.76
CA ALA A 73 -14.84 6.63 6.90
C ALA A 73 -14.04 7.32 5.77
N SER A 74 -12.73 7.07 5.66
CA SER A 74 -11.88 7.67 4.63
C SER A 74 -12.24 7.13 3.23
N PRO A 75 -12.16 7.95 2.17
CA PRO A 75 -12.36 7.48 0.80
C PRO A 75 -11.32 6.45 0.33
N LEU A 76 -10.22 6.27 1.07
CA LEU A 76 -9.18 5.26 0.83
C LEU A 76 -9.16 4.14 1.88
N ALA A 77 -10.22 4.03 2.70
CA ALA A 77 -10.35 2.97 3.70
C ALA A 77 -10.33 1.59 3.04
N ASP A 78 -9.83 0.61 3.79
CA ASP A 78 -9.70 -0.79 3.36
C ASP A 78 -8.91 -0.95 2.06
N TYR A 79 -8.02 0.01 1.76
CA TYR A 79 -7.25 0.10 0.52
C TYR A 79 -8.16 0.15 -0.72
N THR A 80 -9.38 0.66 -0.63
CA THR A 80 -10.32 0.80 -1.76
C THR A 80 -10.61 2.27 -2.05
N ILE A 81 -11.13 2.57 -3.23
CA ILE A 81 -11.60 3.90 -3.59
C ILE A 81 -13.11 3.95 -3.36
N PHE A 82 -13.53 4.73 -2.38
CA PHE A 82 -14.94 4.88 -1.96
C PHE A 82 -15.64 3.52 -1.69
N GLY A 83 -14.93 2.55 -1.12
CA GLY A 83 -15.49 1.23 -0.79
C GLY A 83 -15.65 0.26 -1.96
N HIS A 84 -15.12 0.56 -3.15
CA HIS A 84 -15.23 -0.34 -4.30
C HIS A 84 -14.14 -1.43 -4.25
N PRO A 85 -14.48 -2.71 -4.02
CA PRO A 85 -13.49 -3.76 -3.78
C PRO A 85 -12.56 -4.02 -4.98
N ALA A 86 -13.03 -3.73 -6.20
CA ALA A 86 -12.24 -3.89 -7.43
C ALA A 86 -11.20 -2.77 -7.67
N THR A 87 -11.04 -1.82 -6.74
CA THR A 87 -10.16 -0.63 -6.93
C THR A 87 -8.90 -0.66 -6.08
N SER A 88 -8.60 -1.79 -5.43
CA SER A 88 -7.47 -1.89 -4.51
C SER A 88 -6.10 -1.66 -5.13
N GLY A 89 -5.90 -2.14 -6.36
CA GLY A 89 -4.69 -1.84 -7.12
C GLY A 89 -4.55 -0.35 -7.43
N LEU A 90 -5.65 0.35 -7.73
CA LEU A 90 -5.62 1.79 -8.03
C LEU A 90 -5.31 2.61 -6.78
N ALA A 91 -5.86 2.24 -5.62
CA ALA A 91 -5.49 2.83 -4.34
C ALA A 91 -3.99 2.64 -4.04
N GLY A 92 -3.44 1.45 -4.31
CA GLY A 92 -2.01 1.16 -4.20
C GLY A 92 -1.14 2.04 -5.10
N VAL A 93 -1.54 2.24 -6.36
CA VAL A 93 -0.85 3.13 -7.31
C VAL A 93 -0.85 4.58 -6.83
N ILE A 94 -2.00 5.07 -6.35
CA ILE A 94 -2.11 6.43 -5.78
C ILE A 94 -1.13 6.59 -4.63
N GLY A 95 -1.10 5.65 -3.68
CA GLY A 95 -0.17 5.65 -2.55
C GLY A 95 1.30 5.67 -3.00
N ALA A 96 1.67 4.83 -3.95
CA ALA A 96 3.02 4.77 -4.48
C ALA A 96 3.45 6.10 -5.13
N VAL A 97 2.60 6.71 -5.95
CA VAL A 97 2.87 8.00 -6.60
C VAL A 97 3.01 9.12 -5.57
N VAL A 98 2.16 9.16 -4.55
CA VAL A 98 2.24 10.15 -3.47
C VAL A 98 3.57 10.05 -2.72
N VAL A 99 3.97 8.84 -2.31
CA VAL A 99 5.24 8.64 -1.59
C VAL A 99 6.44 9.01 -2.46
N LEU A 100 6.46 8.60 -3.73
CA LEU A 100 7.52 8.97 -4.67
C LEU A 100 7.59 10.48 -4.90
N GLY A 101 6.44 11.14 -5.02
CA GLY A 101 6.35 12.59 -5.17
C GLY A 101 6.89 13.34 -3.94
N ILE A 102 6.51 12.91 -2.73
CA ILE A 102 7.00 13.49 -1.48
C ILE A 102 8.52 13.29 -1.34
N ALA A 103 9.00 12.06 -1.55
CA ALA A 103 10.42 11.75 -1.44
C ALA A 103 11.24 12.54 -2.47
N PHE A 104 10.85 12.49 -3.75
CA PHE A 104 11.53 13.22 -4.82
C PHE A 104 11.53 14.73 -4.57
N GLY A 105 10.37 15.30 -4.20
CA GLY A 105 10.23 16.71 -3.88
C GLY A 105 11.12 17.13 -2.71
N GLY A 106 11.13 16.36 -1.62
CA GLY A 106 11.97 16.59 -0.45
C GLY A 106 13.47 16.56 -0.81
N PHE A 107 13.94 15.52 -1.49
CA PHE A 107 15.34 15.42 -1.91
C PHE A 107 15.72 16.53 -2.90
N TRP A 108 14.82 16.89 -3.81
CA TRP A 108 15.06 17.96 -4.77
C TRP A 108 15.21 19.32 -4.09
N LEU A 109 14.37 19.64 -3.11
CA LEU A 109 14.47 20.88 -2.31
C LEU A 109 15.79 20.93 -1.54
N ILE A 110 16.21 19.84 -0.92
CA ILE A 110 17.49 19.73 -0.20
C ILE A 110 18.68 19.87 -1.17
N ALA A 111 18.62 19.24 -2.33
CA ALA A 111 19.68 19.33 -3.33
C ALA A 111 19.80 20.74 -3.92
N ARG A 112 18.66 21.42 -4.10
CA ARG A 112 18.60 22.81 -4.59
C ARG A 112 19.21 23.79 -3.59
N SER A 113 18.94 23.64 -2.30
CA SER A 113 19.46 24.56 -1.27
C SER A 113 20.97 24.49 -1.10
N ARG A 114 21.59 23.33 -1.40
CA ARG A 114 23.06 23.19 -1.39
C ARG A 114 23.74 23.94 -2.54
N ARG A 115 23.20 23.86 -3.75
CA ARG A 115 23.78 24.55 -4.93
C ARG A 115 23.68 26.07 -4.88
N ALA A 116 22.75 26.62 -4.09
CA ALA A 116 22.62 28.07 -3.92
C ALA A 116 23.64 28.66 -2.93
N LYS A 117 24.40 27.79 -2.24
CA LYS A 117 25.40 28.16 -1.23
C LYS A 117 26.83 28.05 -1.75
N ASP A 118 26.99 27.55 -2.97
CA ASP A 118 28.23 27.53 -3.77
C ASP A 118 28.16 28.65 -4.81
#